data_AF-A0AAV7II43-F1
#
_entry.id   AF-A0AAV7II43-F1
#
_cell.length_a   1.000
_cell.length_b   1.000
_cell.length_c   1.000
_cell.angle_alpha   90.00
_cell.angle_beta   90.00
_cell.angle_gamma   90.00
#
_symmetry.space_group_name_H-M   'P 1'
#
loop_
_entity.id
_entity.type
_entity.pdbx_description
1 polymer ?
#
loop_
_entity_poly.entity_id
_entity_poly.type
_entity_poly.pdbx_seq_one_letter_code
_entity_poly.pdbx_strand_id
1 'polypeptide(L)'
;MSSFNATYYIIYLSFDDPQTPEGIDDTVSNPMPSPMESVMAMFLISLSNFGDYYSTFERTAYEMEAKCLFVVYMAIVAILLVNMLIAMMGNTYQKIAETRNEWQRQWARIVLVVERGVSPAERLKKLMDYSQPMSDGRRALVLRLHQSEDDKEEMKEILEMKRTHDRLYKKRMARNKKDKSLSIT
;
A
#
# COMPACT_ATOMS: atom_id res chain seq x y z
N MET A 1 14.37 12.51 12.74
CA MET A 1 14.50 11.31 13.60
C MET A 1 15.78 11.35 14.43
N SER A 2 16.96 11.53 13.83
CA SER A 2 18.23 11.62 14.60
C SER A 2 18.27 12.75 15.64
N SER A 3 17.68 13.92 15.35
CA SER A 3 17.66 15.03 16.30
C SER A 3 16.82 14.75 17.56
N PHE A 4 15.63 14.15 17.40
CA PHE A 4 14.79 13.76 18.55
C PHE A 4 15.48 12.70 19.40
N ASN A 5 16.07 11.68 18.77
CA ASN A 5 16.79 10.64 19.48
C ASN A 5 17.98 11.20 20.28
N ALA A 6 18.74 12.15 19.71
CA ALA A 6 19.84 12.81 20.42
C ALA A 6 19.34 13.63 21.62
N THR A 7 18.20 14.32 21.50
CA THR A 7 17.59 15.05 22.62
C THR A 7 17.14 14.11 23.75
N TYR A 8 16.51 12.98 23.43
CA TYR A 8 16.12 11.99 24.44
C TYR A 8 17.32 11.35 25.13
N TYR A 9 18.36 11.01 24.38
CA TYR A 9 19.61 10.52 24.95
C TYR A 9 20.19 11.51 25.97
N ILE A 10 20.24 12.81 25.65
CA ILE A 10 20.75 13.85 26.56
C ILE A 10 19.89 13.97 27.82
N ILE A 11 18.57 13.85 27.70
CA ILE A 11 17.64 13.89 28.84
C ILE A 11 17.91 12.69 29.78
N TYR A 12 18.07 11.49 29.23
CA TYR A 12 18.31 10.28 30.01
C TYR A 12 19.73 10.15 30.60
N LEU A 13 20.69 10.99 30.18
CA LEU A 13 21.96 11.13 30.90
C LEU A 13 21.79 11.78 32.28
N SER A 14 20.66 12.45 32.53
CA SER A 14 20.32 13.04 33.83
C SER A 14 19.36 12.17 34.66
N PHE A 15 19.30 10.88 34.34
CA PHE A 15 18.51 9.90 35.06
C PHE A 15 19.18 9.55 36.39
N ASP A 16 18.42 9.63 37.48
CA ASP A 16 18.88 9.37 38.85
C ASP A 16 18.08 8.20 39.46
N ASP A 17 18.77 7.16 39.93
CA ASP A 17 18.14 5.97 40.52
C ASP A 17 18.24 6.02 42.06
N PRO A 18 17.11 6.09 42.80
CA PRO A 18 17.12 6.20 44.26
C PRO A 18 17.66 4.96 45.02
N GLN A 19 18.11 3.92 44.32
CA GLN A 19 18.68 2.70 44.91
C GLN A 19 20.21 2.60 44.80
N THR A 20 20.87 3.51 44.08
CA THR A 20 22.33 3.56 43.97
C THR A 20 22.94 4.44 45.07
N PRO A 21 24.00 3.97 45.77
CA PRO A 21 24.76 4.80 46.70
C PRO A 21 25.37 6.02 46.00
N GLU A 22 25.35 7.20 46.65
CA GLU A 22 25.96 8.43 46.14
C GLU A 22 27.42 8.18 45.68
N GLY A 23 27.66 8.27 44.37
CA GLY A 23 29.00 8.10 43.77
C GLY A 23 29.21 6.84 42.93
N ILE A 24 28.18 6.02 42.69
CA ILE A 24 28.20 4.93 41.69
C ILE A 24 27.49 5.37 40.41
N ASP A 25 28.04 5.00 39.27
CA ASP A 25 27.55 5.39 37.94
C ASP A 25 26.15 4.80 37.64
N ASP A 26 25.12 5.66 37.61
CA ASP A 26 23.71 5.31 37.34
C ASP A 26 23.45 4.86 35.89
N THR A 27 24.49 4.89 35.05
CA THR A 27 24.45 4.45 33.65
C THR A 27 23.97 3.00 33.48
N VAL A 28 24.06 2.15 34.51
CA VAL A 28 23.57 0.75 34.46
C VAL A 28 22.05 0.64 34.67
N SER A 29 21.43 1.59 35.38
CA SER A 29 19.98 1.62 35.63
C SER A 29 19.22 2.47 34.61
N ASN A 30 19.94 3.33 33.88
CA ASN A 30 19.39 4.13 32.79
C ASN A 30 18.76 3.22 31.71
N PRO A 31 17.47 3.39 31.37
CA PRO A 31 16.80 2.62 30.32
C PRO A 31 17.33 2.91 28.90
N MET A 32 18.11 3.98 28.69
CA MET A 32 18.71 4.33 27.40
C MET A 32 20.16 4.85 27.55
N PRO A 33 21.14 3.98 27.80
CA PRO A 33 22.53 4.38 28.06
C PRO A 33 23.35 4.60 26.79
N SER A 34 22.89 4.15 25.61
CA SER A 34 23.56 4.36 24.33
C SER A 34 22.65 4.95 23.25
N PRO A 35 23.18 5.73 22.28
CA PRO A 35 22.38 6.29 21.19
C PRO A 35 21.68 5.25 20.32
N MET A 36 22.25 4.03 20.22
CA MET A 36 21.67 2.91 19.46
C MET A 36 20.51 2.28 20.21
N GLU A 37 20.66 2.04 21.52
CA GLU A 37 19.56 1.54 22.37
C GLU A 37 18.44 2.56 22.49
N SER A 38 18.76 3.86 22.46
CA SER A 38 17.76 4.94 22.43
C SER A 38 16.87 4.90 21.19
N VAL A 39 17.41 4.54 20.01
CA VAL A 39 16.57 4.30 18.81
C VAL A 39 15.60 3.13 19.03
N MET A 40 16.11 2.04 19.59
CA MET A 40 15.33 0.82 19.81
C MET A 40 14.25 1.05 20.86
N ALA A 41 14.58 1.72 21.96
CA ALA A 41 13.66 2.09 23.00
C ALA A 41 12.58 3.06 22.48
N MET A 42 12.94 4.10 21.71
CA MET A 42 11.94 4.97 21.07
C MET A 42 11.00 4.20 20.12
N PHE A 43 11.52 3.22 19.40
CA PHE A 43 10.71 2.35 18.55
C PHE A 43 9.75 1.48 19.38
N LEU A 44 10.22 0.84 20.46
CA LEU A 44 9.39 0.00 21.34
C LEU A 44 8.34 0.80 22.12
N ILE A 45 8.68 2.02 22.54
CA ILE A 45 7.75 2.99 23.12
C ILE A 45 6.62 3.31 22.14
N SER A 46 6.93 3.48 20.84
CA SER A 46 5.92 3.78 19.82
C SER A 46 4.98 2.61 19.51
N LEU A 47 5.33 1.38 19.90
CA LEU A 47 4.58 0.16 19.58
C LEU A 47 3.69 -0.35 20.72
N SER A 48 4.15 -0.33 21.98
CA SER A 48 3.40 -0.99 23.06
C SER A 48 3.73 -0.50 24.47
N ASN A 49 4.99 -0.15 24.77
CA ASN A 49 5.43 0.05 26.16
C ASN A 49 5.48 1.53 26.55
N PHE A 50 4.40 2.29 26.34
CA PHE A 50 4.43 3.73 26.64
C PHE A 50 4.39 4.02 28.16
N GLY A 51 3.68 3.20 28.93
CA GLY A 51 3.42 3.43 30.36
C GLY A 51 4.68 3.35 31.22
N ASP A 52 5.50 2.33 31.01
CA ASP A 52 6.72 2.09 31.80
C ASP A 52 7.76 3.18 31.58
N TYR A 53 7.92 3.65 30.34
CA TYR A 53 8.84 4.74 30.02
C TYR A 53 8.28 6.11 30.44
N TYR A 54 6.96 6.28 30.46
CA TYR A 54 6.34 7.52 30.93
C TYR A 54 6.60 7.76 32.43
N SER A 55 6.50 6.71 33.26
CA SER A 55 6.85 6.80 34.69
C SER A 55 8.35 6.99 34.94
N THR A 56 9.19 6.59 33.98
CA THR A 56 10.64 6.68 34.11
C THR A 56 11.14 8.12 33.92
N PHE A 57 10.36 8.99 33.27
CA PHE A 57 10.65 10.43 33.17
C PHE A 57 10.57 11.18 34.52
N GLU A 58 9.87 10.64 35.52
CA GLU A 58 9.77 11.23 36.86
C GLU A 58 11.09 11.13 37.64
N ARG A 59 12.00 10.26 37.19
CA ARG A 59 13.34 10.08 37.76
C ARG A 59 14.41 10.89 37.04
N THR A 60 14.01 11.80 36.16
CA THR A 60 14.93 12.63 35.38
C THR A 60 14.84 14.08 35.86
N ALA A 61 15.98 14.79 35.91
CA ALA A 61 16.03 16.18 36.37
C ALA A 61 15.10 17.15 35.61
N TYR A 62 14.78 16.84 34.34
CA TYR A 62 13.93 17.64 33.45
C TYR A 62 12.58 16.96 33.16
N GLU A 63 11.86 16.54 34.19
CA GLU A 63 10.58 15.80 34.07
C GLU A 63 9.56 16.49 33.16
N MET A 64 9.28 17.78 33.38
CA MET A 64 8.26 18.52 32.64
C MET A 64 8.60 18.69 31.15
N GLU A 65 9.88 18.93 30.85
CA GLU A 65 10.36 19.07 29.47
C GLU A 65 10.31 17.73 28.74
N ALA A 66 10.70 16.63 29.41
CA ALA A 66 10.65 15.29 28.87
C ALA A 66 9.20 14.84 28.57
N LYS A 67 8.26 15.07 29.50
CA LYS A 67 6.83 14.76 29.29
C LYS A 67 6.22 15.58 28.15
N CYS A 68 6.57 16.86 28.03
CA CYS A 68 6.08 17.71 26.93
C CYS A 68 6.61 17.25 25.56
N LEU A 69 7.91 16.96 25.46
CA LEU A 69 8.52 16.45 24.22
C LEU A 69 7.95 15.08 23.84
N PHE A 70 7.58 14.26 24.82
CA PHE A 70 6.99 12.94 24.60
C PHE A 70 5.61 13.02 23.94
N VAL A 71 4.73 13.87 24.47
CA VAL A 71 3.39 14.06 23.90
C VAL A 71 3.47 14.61 22.47
N VAL A 72 4.34 15.59 22.22
CA VAL A 72 4.53 16.18 20.88
C VAL A 72 5.06 15.13 19.90
N TYR A 73 6.03 14.31 20.33
CA TYR A 73 6.57 13.23 19.51
C TYR A 73 5.50 12.20 19.14
N MET A 74 4.71 11.73 20.11
CA MET A 74 3.64 10.76 19.87
C MET A 74 2.57 11.31 18.93
N ALA A 75 2.21 12.59 19.06
CA ALA A 75 1.25 13.24 18.17
C ALA A 75 1.77 13.31 16.72
N ILE A 76 3.04 13.71 16.53
CA ILE A 76 3.66 13.77 15.19
C ILE A 76 3.73 12.39 14.55
N VAL A 77 4.19 11.38 15.30
CA VAL A 77 4.28 9.99 14.80
C VAL A 77 2.90 9.46 14.41
N ALA A 78 1.87 9.67 15.24
CA ALA A 78 0.51 9.23 14.94
C ALA A 78 -0.03 9.89 13.65
N ILE A 79 0.11 11.20 13.50
CA ILE A 79 -0.34 11.93 12.30
C ILE A 79 0.40 11.44 11.06
N LEU A 80 1.73 11.26 11.14
CA LEU A 80 2.53 10.78 10.02
C LEU A 80 2.16 9.35 9.61
N LEU A 81 1.98 8.44 10.57
CA LEU A 81 1.59 7.05 10.31
C LEU A 81 0.22 6.98 9.64
N VAL A 82 -0.77 7.72 10.15
CA VAL A 82 -2.12 7.76 9.55
C VAL A 82 -2.05 8.33 8.12
N ASN A 83 -1.32 9.43 7.91
CA ASN A 83 -1.20 10.04 6.59
C ASN A 83 -0.52 9.11 5.58
N MET A 84 0.52 8.38 6.00
CA MET A 84 1.21 7.42 5.13
C MET A 84 0.39 6.15 4.89
N LEU A 85 -0.36 5.69 5.89
CA LEU A 85 -1.27 4.55 5.77
C LEU A 85 -2.39 4.86 4.79
N ILE A 86 -3.07 6.00 4.94
CA ILE A 86 -4.14 6.42 4.03
C ILE A 86 -3.59 6.65 2.62
N ALA A 87 -2.40 7.22 2.47
CA ALA A 87 -1.79 7.43 1.14
C ALA A 87 -1.48 6.10 0.43
N MET A 88 -0.87 5.13 1.13
CA MET A 88 -0.60 3.81 0.55
C MET A 88 -1.87 3.02 0.30
N MET A 89 -2.83 3.04 1.23
CA MET A 89 -4.13 2.39 1.09
C MET A 89 -4.97 3.04 -0.02
N GLY A 90 -4.91 4.36 -0.18
CA GLY A 90 -5.59 5.08 -1.26
C GLY A 90 -5.03 4.70 -2.63
N ASN A 91 -3.70 4.64 -2.77
CA ASN A 91 -3.05 4.20 -4.00
C ASN A 91 -3.34 2.72 -4.33
N THR A 92 -3.29 1.83 -3.33
CA THR A 92 -3.64 0.41 -3.54
C THR A 92 -5.13 0.22 -3.81
N TYR A 93 -6.01 1.00 -3.17
CA TYR A 93 -7.45 0.98 -3.43
C TYR A 93 -7.76 1.40 -4.86
N GLN A 94 -7.12 2.48 -5.36
CA GLN A 94 -7.25 2.91 -6.75
C GLN A 94 -6.84 1.79 -7.72
N LYS A 95 -5.71 1.14 -7.46
CA LYS A 95 -5.22 0.00 -8.26
C LYS A 95 -6.15 -1.23 -8.20
N ILE A 96 -6.77 -1.49 -7.05
CA ILE A 96 -7.76 -2.57 -6.89
C ILE A 96 -9.06 -2.24 -7.63
N ALA A 97 -9.51 -0.98 -7.59
CA ALA A 97 -10.70 -0.51 -8.30
C ALA A 97 -10.55 -0.64 -9.83
N GLU A 98 -9.36 -0.39 -10.37
CA GLU A 98 -9.03 -0.65 -11.79
C GLU A 98 -9.13 -2.15 -12.14
N THR A 99 -9.01 -3.03 -11.16
CA THR A 99 -9.09 -4.48 -11.32
C THR A 99 -10.51 -5.03 -11.10
N ARG A 100 -11.54 -4.27 -11.51
CA ARG A 100 -12.97 -4.63 -11.40
C ARG A 100 -13.31 -6.00 -12.03
N ASN A 101 -12.49 -6.54 -12.93
CA ASN A 101 -12.74 -7.83 -13.60
C ASN A 101 -11.98 -9.02 -12.97
N GLU A 102 -11.25 -8.84 -11.86
CA GLU A 102 -10.55 -9.94 -11.19
C GLU A 102 -11.54 -10.98 -10.65
N TRP A 103 -12.68 -10.54 -10.11
CA TRP A 103 -13.70 -11.45 -9.59
C TRP A 103 -14.29 -12.33 -10.70
N GLN A 104 -14.51 -11.78 -11.91
CA GLN A 104 -14.95 -12.55 -13.07
C GLN A 104 -13.88 -13.55 -13.51
N ARG A 105 -12.60 -13.15 -13.48
CA ARG A 105 -11.48 -14.03 -13.78
C ARG A 105 -11.38 -15.19 -12.78
N GLN A 106 -11.53 -14.91 -11.49
CA GLN A 106 -11.53 -15.95 -10.44
C GLN A 106 -12.74 -16.88 -10.59
N TRP A 107 -13.92 -16.32 -10.86
CA TRP A 107 -15.13 -17.12 -11.11
C TRP A 107 -14.97 -18.04 -12.33
N ALA A 108 -14.49 -17.50 -13.46
CA ALA A 108 -14.21 -18.30 -14.66
C ALA A 108 -13.18 -19.41 -14.38
N ARG A 109 -12.15 -19.12 -13.57
CA ARG A 109 -11.16 -20.12 -13.17
C ARG A 109 -11.78 -21.26 -12.36
N ILE A 110 -12.65 -20.94 -11.39
CA ILE A 110 -13.37 -21.94 -10.59
C ILE A 110 -14.26 -22.80 -11.50
N VAL A 111 -15.05 -22.16 -12.37
CA VAL A 111 -15.95 -22.85 -13.32
C VAL A 111 -15.15 -23.83 -14.20
N LEU A 112 -14.01 -23.42 -14.75
CA LEU A 112 -13.16 -24.30 -15.57
C LEU A 112 -12.58 -25.48 -14.79
N VAL A 113 -12.21 -25.29 -13.52
CA VAL A 113 -11.71 -26.37 -12.66
C VAL A 113 -12.83 -27.37 -12.36
N VAL A 114 -14.03 -26.87 -12.04
CA VAL A 114 -15.21 -27.72 -11.80
C VAL A 114 -15.60 -28.48 -13.06
N GLU A 115 -15.61 -27.84 -14.22
CA GLU A 115 -15.93 -28.47 -15.50
C GLU A 115 -14.93 -29.57 -15.87
N ARG A 116 -13.65 -29.38 -15.54
CA ARG A 116 -12.60 -30.39 -15.71
C ARG A 116 -12.80 -31.63 -14.83
N GLY A 117 -13.49 -31.49 -13.69
CA GLY A 117 -13.85 -32.59 -12.80
C GLY A 117 -15.00 -33.48 -13.30
N VAL A 118 -15.77 -33.04 -14.32
CA VAL A 118 -16.88 -33.80 -14.91
C VAL A 118 -16.37 -34.78 -15.96
N SER A 119 -17.04 -35.93 -16.09
CA SER A 119 -16.69 -36.97 -17.06
C SER A 119 -16.77 -36.44 -18.52
N PRO A 120 -15.89 -36.87 -19.44
CA PRO A 120 -15.84 -36.33 -20.81
C PRO A 120 -17.16 -36.47 -21.60
N ALA A 121 -17.91 -37.57 -21.36
CA ALA A 121 -19.18 -37.83 -22.04
C ALA A 121 -20.28 -36.86 -21.61
N GLU A 122 -20.36 -36.54 -20.31
CA GLU A 122 -21.32 -35.56 -19.78
C GLU A 122 -20.96 -34.14 -20.22
N ARG A 123 -19.66 -33.80 -20.28
CA ARG A 123 -19.21 -32.50 -20.79
C ARG A 123 -19.62 -32.27 -22.24
N LEU A 124 -19.48 -33.28 -23.10
CA LEU A 124 -19.91 -33.20 -24.50
C LEU A 124 -21.42 -33.00 -24.62
N LYS A 125 -22.22 -33.73 -23.83
CA LYS A 125 -23.68 -33.58 -23.78
C LYS A 125 -24.06 -32.15 -23.41
N LYS A 126 -23.44 -31.60 -22.36
CA LYS A 126 -23.66 -30.21 -21.91
C LYS A 126 -23.24 -29.19 -22.95
N LEU A 127 -22.12 -29.40 -23.66
CA LEU A 127 -21.71 -28.53 -24.77
C LEU A 127 -22.73 -28.53 -25.92
N MET A 128 -23.37 -29.67 -26.20
CA MET A 128 -24.43 -29.76 -27.20
C MET A 128 -25.72 -29.03 -26.78
N ASP A 129 -26.01 -28.96 -25.47
CA ASP A 129 -27.17 -28.27 -24.92
C ASP A 129 -27.07 -26.74 -25.08
N TYR A 130 -25.87 -26.16 -24.96
CA TYR A 130 -25.66 -24.70 -25.01
C TYR A 130 -25.18 -24.17 -26.39
N SER A 131 -24.82 -25.06 -27.33
CA SER A 131 -24.32 -24.66 -28.66
C SER A 131 -25.41 -24.73 -29.74
N GLN A 132 -25.46 -23.70 -30.60
CA GLN A 132 -26.41 -23.64 -31.71
C GLN A 132 -25.73 -24.03 -33.04
N PRO A 133 -26.40 -24.79 -33.92
CA PRO A 133 -25.88 -25.08 -35.25
C PRO A 133 -25.98 -23.83 -36.15
N MET A 134 -24.87 -23.48 -36.79
CA MET A 134 -24.80 -22.44 -37.81
C MET A 134 -25.22 -23.01 -39.17
N SER A 135 -25.52 -22.14 -40.14
CA SER A 135 -25.84 -22.53 -41.53
C SER A 135 -24.72 -23.32 -42.23
N ASP A 136 -23.47 -23.18 -41.77
CA ASP A 136 -22.28 -23.91 -42.24
C ASP A 136 -22.10 -25.29 -41.55
N GLY A 137 -23.07 -25.74 -40.76
CA GLY A 137 -23.03 -27.01 -40.01
C GLY A 137 -22.12 -27.01 -38.77
N ARG A 138 -21.28 -25.99 -38.60
CA ARG A 138 -20.48 -25.76 -37.39
C ARG A 138 -21.39 -25.32 -36.24
N ARG A 139 -21.10 -25.78 -35.02
CA ARG A 139 -21.80 -25.33 -33.81
C ARG A 139 -21.05 -24.16 -33.17
N ALA A 140 -21.79 -23.15 -32.74
CA ALA A 140 -21.23 -21.97 -32.07
C ALA A 140 -22.06 -21.60 -30.84
N LEU A 141 -21.40 -21.04 -29.83
CA LEU A 141 -22.05 -20.44 -28.68
C LEU A 141 -22.43 -18.99 -29.04
N VAL A 142 -23.73 -18.71 -29.10
CA VAL A 142 -24.23 -17.36 -29.37
C VAL A 142 -24.51 -16.67 -28.04
N LEU A 143 -23.67 -15.71 -27.68
CA LEU A 143 -23.87 -14.88 -26.49
C LEU A 143 -24.52 -13.57 -26.92
N ARG A 144 -25.72 -13.28 -26.41
CA ARG A 144 -26.26 -11.90 -26.42
C ARG A 144 -25.72 -11.18 -25.20
N LEU A 145 -24.74 -10.31 -25.40
CA LEU A 145 -24.36 -9.37 -24.36
C LEU A 145 -25.49 -8.35 -24.19
N HIS A 146 -26.15 -8.38 -23.04
CA HIS A 146 -26.99 -7.28 -22.59
C HIS A 146 -26.07 -6.28 -21.90
N GLN A 147 -25.58 -5.30 -22.65
CA GLN A 147 -24.85 -4.17 -22.08
C GLN A 147 -25.86 -3.09 -21.72
N SER A 148 -25.73 -2.54 -20.51
CA SER A 148 -26.46 -1.33 -20.13
C SER A 148 -26.14 -0.21 -21.14
N GLU A 149 -27.07 0.75 -21.29
CA GLU A 149 -26.79 1.96 -22.07
C GLU A 149 -25.55 2.67 -21.49
N ASP A 150 -25.42 2.72 -20.16
CA ASP A 150 -24.26 3.29 -19.47
C ASP A 150 -22.94 2.60 -19.83
N ASP A 151 -22.92 1.25 -19.87
CA ASP A 151 -21.72 0.47 -20.22
C ASP A 151 -21.30 0.70 -21.68
N LYS A 152 -22.26 0.95 -22.58
CA LYS A 152 -21.98 1.26 -23.99
C LYS A 152 -21.40 2.66 -24.15
N GLU A 153 -21.90 3.63 -23.38
CA GLU A 153 -21.38 5.00 -23.37
C GLU A 153 -19.95 5.03 -22.83
N GLU A 154 -19.68 4.38 -21.70
CA GLU A 154 -18.32 4.24 -21.15
C GLU A 154 -17.37 3.59 -22.16
N MET A 155 -17.80 2.50 -22.82
CA MET A 155 -16.99 1.82 -23.83
C MET A 155 -16.70 2.73 -25.03
N LYS A 156 -17.68 3.54 -25.45
CA LYS A 156 -17.51 4.50 -26.54
C LYS A 156 -16.52 5.60 -26.16
N GLU A 157 -16.62 6.15 -24.96
CA GLU A 157 -15.69 7.15 -24.46
C GLU A 157 -14.25 6.60 -24.38
N ILE A 158 -14.07 5.39 -23.85
CA ILE A 158 -12.74 4.74 -23.79
C ILE A 158 -12.17 4.56 -25.21
N LEU A 159 -12.98 4.13 -26.18
CA LEU A 159 -12.57 3.97 -27.57
C LEU A 159 -12.21 5.31 -28.24
N GLU A 160 -12.90 6.38 -27.87
CA GLU A 160 -12.60 7.74 -28.35
C GLU A 160 -11.31 8.29 -27.72
N MET A 161 -11.12 8.10 -26.41
CA MET A 161 -9.89 8.43 -25.69
C MET A 161 -8.67 7.70 -26.27
N LYS A 162 -8.83 6.41 -26.60
CA LYS A 162 -7.76 5.62 -27.23
C LYS A 162 -7.42 6.16 -28.62
N ARG A 163 -8.44 6.50 -29.42
CA ARG A 163 -8.26 7.10 -30.76
C ARG A 163 -7.55 8.46 -30.69
N THR A 164 -7.89 9.31 -29.74
CA THR A 164 -7.23 10.61 -29.57
C THR A 164 -5.79 10.44 -29.08
N HIS A 165 -5.55 9.54 -28.11
CA HIS A 165 -4.22 9.20 -27.64
C HIS A 165 -3.32 8.71 -28.78
N ASP A 166 -3.78 7.74 -29.58
CA ASP A 166 -3.00 7.20 -30.70
C ASP A 166 -2.67 8.27 -31.75
N ARG A 167 -3.62 9.17 -32.04
CA ARG A 167 -3.38 10.31 -32.94
C ARG A 167 -2.30 11.25 -32.40
N LEU A 168 -2.37 11.60 -31.11
CA LEU A 168 -1.39 12.47 -30.47
C LEU A 168 -0.02 11.81 -30.37
N TYR A 169 0.02 10.52 -30.04
CA TYR A 169 1.25 9.74 -30.00
C TYR A 169 1.94 9.70 -31.37
N LYS A 170 1.19 9.40 -32.44
CA LYS A 170 1.72 9.43 -33.81
C LYS A 170 2.25 10.82 -34.21
N LYS A 171 1.55 11.90 -33.85
CA LYS A 171 2.03 13.27 -34.10
C LYS A 171 3.33 13.58 -33.36
N ARG A 172 3.46 13.17 -32.09
CA ARG A 172 4.69 13.34 -31.30
C ARG A 172 5.85 12.56 -31.90
N MET A 173 5.63 11.31 -32.30
CA MET A 173 6.66 10.47 -32.94
C MET A 173 7.12 11.06 -34.28
N ALA A 174 6.20 11.60 -35.09
CA ALA A 174 6.55 12.27 -36.35
C ALA A 174 7.40 13.53 -36.11
N ARG A 175 7.06 14.34 -35.11
CA ARG A 175 7.85 15.52 -34.72
C ARG A 175 9.26 15.13 -34.27
N ASN A 176 9.38 14.17 -33.35
CA ASN A 176 10.68 13.69 -32.87
C ASN A 176 11.55 13.13 -34.01
N LYS A 177 10.94 12.44 -34.98
CA LYS A 177 11.67 11.93 -36.16
C LYS A 177 12.17 13.07 -37.06
N LYS A 178 11.37 14.14 -37.21
CA LYS A 178 11.75 15.35 -37.97
C LYS A 178 12.89 16.10 -37.28
N ASP A 179 12.80 16.29 -35.96
CA ASP A 179 13.84 16.97 -35.17
C ASP A 179 15.16 16.20 -35.22
N LYS A 180 15.11 14.86 -35.16
CA LYS A 180 16.29 14.00 -35.27
C LYS A 180 16.90 13.98 -36.67
N SER A 181 16.11 14.17 -37.73
CA SER A 181 16.65 14.33 -39.10
C SER A 181 17.30 15.70 -39.32
N LEU A 182 16.81 16.74 -38.64
CA LEU A 182 17.37 18.10 -38.70
C LEU A 182 18.69 18.22 -37.92
N SER A 183 18.92 17.38 -36.91
CA SER A 183 20.18 17.37 -36.14
C SER A 183 21.31 16.57 -36.78
N ILE A 184 21.05 15.84 -37.87
CA ILE A 184 22.04 14.96 -38.56
C ILE A 184 22.48 15.57 -39.90
N THR A 185 21.82 16.65 -40.36
CA THR A 185 22.22 17.45 -41.52
C THR A 185 22.96 18.68 -41.06
#